data_AF-A0A2S9G3B3-F1
#
_entry.id   AF-A0A2S9G3B3-F1
#
_cell.length_a   1.000
_cell.length_b   1.000
_cell.length_c   1.000
_cell.angle_alpha   90.00
_cell.angle_beta   90.00
_cell.angle_gamma   90.00
#
_symmetry.space_group_name_H-M   'P 1'
#
loop_
_entity.id
_entity.type
_entity.pdbx_description
1 polymer ?
#
loop_
_entity_poly.entity_id
_entity_poly.type
_entity_poly.pdbx_seq_one_letter_code
_entity_poly.pdbx_strand_id
1 'polypeptide(L)'
;MPENGSTPPASIDMEAWVCPAPLRDAPNILMGHGGGGAMSAGLVEHLFLPAFGSAADAAMGDSAVLQIGTERVAFSTDSYVVKP
;
A
#
# COMPACT_ATOMS: atom_id res chain seq x y z
N MET A 1 1.66 -23.20 -27.80
CA MET A 1 1.48 -21.85 -27.22
C MET A 1 0.83 -22.08 -25.87
N PRO A 2 1.46 -21.72 -24.75
CA PRO A 2 0.83 -21.94 -23.46
C PRO A 2 -0.31 -20.92 -23.28
N GLU A 3 -1.46 -21.45 -22.93
CA GLU A 3 -2.69 -20.74 -22.60
C GLU A 3 -2.54 -19.79 -21.40
N ASN A 4 -3.06 -18.57 -21.56
CA ASN A 4 -3.05 -17.48 -20.58
C ASN A 4 -3.80 -17.88 -19.30
N GLY A 5 -3.05 -18.11 -18.22
CA GLY A 5 -3.59 -18.21 -16.86
C GLY A 5 -4.15 -16.85 -16.43
N SER A 6 -5.48 -16.75 -16.38
CA SER A 6 -6.17 -15.60 -15.79
C SER A 6 -5.90 -15.60 -14.28
N THR A 7 -5.07 -14.67 -13.82
CA THR A 7 -4.91 -14.38 -12.39
C THR A 7 -6.27 -13.92 -11.84
N PRO A 8 -6.83 -14.59 -10.82
CA PRO A 8 -8.09 -14.17 -10.23
C PRO A 8 -7.96 -12.74 -9.67
N PRO A 9 -9.02 -11.92 -9.71
CA PRO A 9 -8.99 -10.58 -9.14
C PRO A 9 -8.62 -10.67 -7.66
N ALA A 10 -7.68 -9.82 -7.26
CA ALA A 10 -7.26 -9.73 -5.86
C ALA A 10 -8.46 -9.31 -5.01
N SER A 11 -9.06 -10.26 -4.28
CA SER A 11 -10.12 -9.97 -3.31
C SER A 11 -9.50 -9.66 -1.97
N ILE A 12 -9.69 -8.43 -1.48
CA ILE A 12 -9.31 -8.04 -0.12
C ILE A 12 -10.38 -8.57 0.84
N ASP A 13 -10.00 -9.50 1.72
CA ASP A 13 -10.83 -10.00 2.81
C ASP A 13 -10.67 -9.07 4.02
N MET A 14 -11.71 -8.29 4.34
CA MET A 14 -11.65 -7.31 5.43
C MET A 14 -11.89 -7.95 6.80
N GLU A 15 -12.48 -9.13 6.83
CA GLU A 15 -12.81 -9.89 8.03
C GLU A 15 -11.62 -10.71 8.56
N ALA A 16 -10.62 -11.00 7.72
CA ALA A 16 -9.42 -11.75 8.08
C ALA A 16 -8.28 -10.90 8.69
N TRP A 17 -8.53 -9.65 9.06
CA TRP A 17 -7.47 -8.76 9.53
C TRP A 17 -7.00 -9.13 10.95
N VAL A 18 -5.91 -9.87 11.02
CA VAL A 18 -5.12 -10.04 12.23
C VAL A 18 -4.15 -8.87 12.35
N CYS A 19 -4.00 -8.34 13.58
CA CYS A 19 -3.07 -7.24 13.82
C CYS A 19 -1.70 -7.61 13.25
N PRO A 20 -1.13 -6.81 12.32
CA PRO A 20 0.13 -7.16 11.70
C PRO A 20 1.20 -7.35 12.77
N ALA A 21 2.13 -8.28 12.54
CA ALA A 21 3.26 -8.46 13.45
C ALA A 21 3.89 -7.09 13.77
N PRO A 22 4.17 -6.78 15.05
CA PRO A 22 4.71 -5.48 15.44
C PRO A 22 5.90 -5.10 14.55
N LEU A 23 5.96 -3.85 14.09
CA LEU A 23 7.17 -3.31 13.47
C LEU A 23 8.32 -3.58 14.44
N ARG A 24 9.35 -4.27 13.92
CA ARG A 24 10.37 -4.96 14.74
C ARG A 24 10.97 -4.09 15.84
N ASP A 25 11.01 -2.77 15.64
CA ASP A 25 11.62 -1.79 16.54
C ASP A 25 10.68 -0.66 16.99
N ALA A 26 9.38 -0.72 16.67
CA ALA A 26 8.41 0.34 17.01
C ALA A 26 7.05 -0.26 17.40
N PRO A 27 6.81 -0.57 18.69
CA PRO A 27 5.53 -1.12 19.14
C PRO A 27 4.38 -0.10 19.06
N ASN A 28 4.68 1.19 18.87
CA ASN A 28 3.72 2.29 18.84
C ASN A 28 3.97 3.20 17.63
N ILE A 29 2.91 3.86 17.15
CA ILE A 29 3.04 4.93 16.15
C ILE A 29 3.60 6.19 16.81
N LEU A 30 4.76 6.62 16.33
CA LEU A 30 5.47 7.84 16.70
C LEU A 30 5.25 8.95 15.65
N MET A 31 5.49 10.21 16.05
CA MET A 31 5.41 11.38 15.15
C MET A 31 6.25 11.22 13.87
N GLY A 32 7.38 10.52 13.94
CA GLY A 32 8.25 10.28 12.78
C GLY A 32 7.57 9.50 11.64
N HIS A 33 6.53 8.70 11.91
CA HIS A 33 5.79 7.98 10.86
C HIS A 33 4.90 8.89 10.01
N GLY A 34 4.60 10.11 10.46
CA GLY A 34 3.87 11.12 9.67
C GLY A 34 4.78 12.13 8.95
N GLY A 35 6.11 12.02 9.11
CA GLY A 35 7.06 13.02 8.63
C GLY A 35 7.53 12.84 7.18
N GLY A 36 7.15 11.76 6.50
CA GLY A 36 7.56 11.45 5.11
C GLY A 36 9.00 10.92 4.98
N GLY A 37 9.71 10.71 6.09
CA GLY A 37 11.10 10.22 6.10
C GLY A 37 11.21 8.70 6.24
N ALA A 38 12.38 8.23 6.72
CA ALA A 38 12.68 6.80 6.87
C ALA A 38 11.66 6.02 7.72
N MET A 39 11.12 6.63 8.77
CA MET A 39 10.09 5.99 9.60
C MET A 39 8.75 5.85 8.85
N SER A 40 8.36 6.82 8.04
CA SER A 40 7.19 6.72 7.17
C SER A 40 7.39 5.64 6.10
N ALA A 41 8.55 5.63 5.43
CA ALA A 41 8.90 4.62 4.43
C ALA A 41 8.88 3.20 5.02
N GLY A 42 9.51 2.99 6.19
CA GLY A 42 9.50 1.68 6.85
C GLY A 42 8.10 1.20 7.25
N LEU A 43 7.18 2.10 7.60
CA LEU A 43 5.78 1.75 7.84
C LEU A 43 5.10 1.29 6.53
N VAL A 44 5.31 2.00 5.42
CA VAL A 44 4.76 1.61 4.11
C VAL A 44 5.32 0.26 3.66
N GLU A 45 6.63 0.09 3.68
CA GLU A 45 7.31 -1.12 3.18
C GLU A 45 7.02 -2.37 4.00
N HIS A 46 6.96 -2.26 5.34
CA HIS A 46 6.90 -3.43 6.20
C HIS A 46 5.51 -3.73 6.76
N LEU A 47 4.58 -2.76 6.71
CA LEU A 47 3.21 -2.94 7.17
C LEU A 47 2.22 -2.98 6.01
N PHE A 48 2.18 -1.91 5.21
CA PHE A 48 1.12 -1.72 4.22
C PHE A 48 1.36 -2.53 2.94
N LEU A 49 2.57 -2.46 2.37
CA LEU A 49 2.92 -3.19 1.14
C LEU A 49 2.63 -4.70 1.25
N PRO A 50 3.05 -5.44 2.30
CA PRO A 50 2.71 -6.86 2.43
C PRO A 50 1.22 -7.11 2.70
N ALA A 51 0.52 -6.20 3.39
CA ALA A 51 -0.88 -6.36 3.73
C ALA A 51 -1.82 -6.19 2.51
N PHE A 52 -1.47 -5.32 1.56
CA PHE A 52 -2.27 -5.08 0.36
C PHE A 52 -1.98 -6.07 -0.78
N GLY A 53 -0.97 -6.93 -0.63
CA GLY A 53 -0.68 -8.01 -1.57
C GLY A 53 -0.56 -7.53 -3.03
N SER A 54 -1.25 -8.20 -3.95
CA SER A 54 -1.22 -7.83 -5.38
C SER A 54 -1.90 -6.52 -5.73
N ALA A 55 -2.63 -5.89 -4.79
CA ALA A 55 -3.18 -4.55 -5.01
C ALA A 55 -2.13 -3.45 -4.82
N ALA A 56 -1.00 -3.77 -4.18
CA ALA A 56 0.08 -2.81 -3.92
C ALA A 56 1.12 -2.83 -5.04
N ASP A 57 1.53 -1.66 -5.51
CA ASP A 57 2.65 -1.53 -6.45
C ASP A 57 3.98 -1.40 -5.67
N ALA A 58 4.88 -2.36 -5.88
CA ALA A 58 6.21 -2.35 -5.27
C ALA A 58 7.11 -1.21 -5.77
N ALA A 59 6.75 -0.54 -6.87
CA ALA A 59 7.47 0.63 -7.36
C ALA A 59 7.31 1.86 -6.44
N MET A 60 6.25 1.91 -5.62
CA MET A 60 5.97 2.98 -4.66
C MET A 60 6.14 4.41 -5.22
N GLY A 61 5.63 4.65 -6.44
CA GLY A 61 5.66 5.98 -7.07
C GLY A 61 4.58 6.93 -6.51
N ASP A 62 4.58 8.18 -7.00
CA ASP A 62 3.67 9.24 -6.53
C ASP A 62 2.18 9.03 -6.91
N SER A 63 1.87 7.97 -7.67
CA SER A 63 0.50 7.62 -8.08
C SER A 63 0.38 6.14 -8.40
N ALA A 64 -0.82 5.59 -8.22
CA ALA A 64 -1.18 4.30 -8.77
C ALA A 64 -1.49 4.41 -10.27
N VAL A 65 -0.98 3.46 -11.05
CA VAL A 65 -1.28 3.34 -12.48
C VAL A 65 -2.42 2.34 -12.66
N LEU A 66 -3.59 2.81 -13.07
CA LEU A 66 -4.79 2.01 -13.24
C LEU A 66 -5.13 1.87 -14.73
N GLN A 67 -5.39 0.64 -15.17
CA GLN A 67 -5.93 0.37 -16.50
C GLN A 67 -7.47 0.36 -16.41
N ILE A 68 -8.14 1.31 -17.06
CA ILE A 68 -9.60 1.41 -17.10
C ILE A 68 -10.04 1.32 -18.57
N GLY A 69 -10.53 0.16 -18.98
CA GLY A 69 -10.81 -0.12 -20.39
C GLY A 69 -9.51 -0.04 -21.21
N THR A 70 -9.47 0.83 -22.22
CA THR A 70 -8.28 1.11 -23.04
C THR A 70 -7.40 2.23 -22.49
N GLU A 71 -7.84 2.94 -21.45
CA GLU A 71 -7.16 4.11 -20.91
C GLU A 71 -6.21 3.76 -19.77
N ARG A 72 -5.08 4.47 -19.72
CA ARG A 72 -4.11 4.41 -18.62
C ARG A 72 -4.26 5.65 -17.75
N VAL A 73 -4.73 5.45 -16.52
CA VAL A 73 -5.02 6.53 -15.57
C VAL A 73 -3.97 6.57 -14.47
N ALA A 74 -3.50 7.77 -14.13
CA ALA A 74 -2.75 8.01 -12.90
C ALA A 74 -3.73 8.48 -11.81
N PHE A 75 -3.75 7.77 -10.68
CA PHE A 75 -4.60 8.11 -9.53
C PHE A 75 -3.72 8.33 -8.30
N SER A 76 -3.92 9.45 -7.62
CA SER A 76 -3.17 9.79 -6.40
C SER A 76 -4.09 10.45 -5.39
N THR A 77 -3.74 10.35 -4.12
CA THR A 77 -4.46 10.96 -3.01
C THR A 77 -3.47 11.44 -1.97
N ASP A 78 -3.79 12.58 -1.38
CA ASP A 78 -3.07 13.11 -0.22
C ASP A 78 -4.07 13.74 0.72
N SER A 79 -3.68 13.85 1.98
CA SER A 79 -4.40 14.61 2.98
C SER A 79 -3.55 15.80 3.42
N TYR A 80 -4.22 16.85 3.88
CA TYR A 80 -3.55 18.02 4.45
C TYR A 80 -4.02 18.23 5.89
N VAL A 81 -3.07 18.23 6.82
CA VAL A 81 -3.34 18.42 8.25
C VAL A 81 -3.32 19.92 8.56
N VAL A 82 -4.51 20.54 8.60
CA VAL A 82 -4.67 22.01 8.83
C VAL A 82 -4.20 22.43 10.22
N LYS A 83 -4.34 21.55 11.22
CA LYS A 83 -3.83 21.72 12.58
C LYS A 83 -3.25 20.39 13.08
N PRO A 84 -1.93 20.28 13.21
CA PRO A 84 -1.28 19.10 13.78
C PRO A 84 -1.52 18.97 15.29
#